data_AF-A0A5D3YKT9-F1
#
_entry.id   AF-A0A5D3YKT9-F1
#
_cell.length_a   1.000
_cell.length_b   1.000
_cell.length_c   1.000
_cell.angle_alpha   90.00
_cell.angle_beta   90.00
_cell.angle_gamma   90.00
#
_symmetry.space_group_name_H-M   'P 1'
#
loop_
_entity.id
_entity.type
_entity.pdbx_description
1 polymer ?
#
loop_
_entity_poly.entity_id
_entity_poly.type
_entity_poly.pdbx_seq_one_letter_code
_entity_poly.pdbx_strand_id
1 'polypeptide(L)'
;MSVEDNNYGYNKDLKELARKLRKDSTSAEIRLWSELLRAGKMKGYTFLRQRPVLNYIADFMCKELQLVIEVDGYSHEDERKWYEDKERQKKLEEKGFTVLRFSDEEVMNDLKNVERSIKGWIVNHPPAPPSKGDSNASLKNKFKAYIQDLQDKICNRLEDFEPKARFRHDDWDREGGGGGHSRVIEKGEVFEKGGVNISAVHGELPELIKKRFEVDQGWFWAGGLSLVLHPQSPMVPTVHANFRYFELYDDADMNEVRDCWFGGGADLTPYYLWDEDAVHFHQVLKKACDEHGKELYPKFKKECDEYFYNDHRSEGRGIGGLFFDYLRPTDNRLAEDWYHFTTDVGNAFLESYVPIVERRKDESYSDRQQYFQEIRRGRYVEFNLIHDRGTLFGLKTDGRTESILMSLPPKVRWDYDFEIEEDSREACLIERFKNPIDWIEYGKEEGILNN
;
A
#
# COMPACT_ATOMS: atom_id res chain seq x y z
N MET A 1 20.49 19.85 -26.25
CA MET A 1 19.48 19.35 -27.22
C MET A 1 18.31 18.87 -26.40
N SER A 2 17.10 19.27 -26.81
CA SER A 2 15.88 19.40 -26.01
C SER A 2 15.45 18.16 -25.23
N VAL A 3 14.99 18.41 -24.01
CA VAL A 3 14.07 17.54 -23.26
C VAL A 3 12.76 17.50 -24.05
N GLU A 4 12.64 16.56 -24.98
CA GLU A 4 11.40 16.38 -25.76
C GLU A 4 10.39 15.58 -24.94
N ASP A 5 9.21 16.21 -24.75
CA ASP A 5 7.90 15.66 -24.37
C ASP A 5 7.85 14.12 -24.27
N ASN A 6 7.82 13.64 -23.04
CA ASN A 6 7.71 12.25 -22.65
C ASN A 6 6.27 11.67 -22.86
N ASN A 7 5.75 11.85 -24.07
CA ASN A 7 4.45 11.36 -24.52
C ASN A 7 4.59 10.33 -25.65
N TYR A 8 5.73 9.62 -25.75
CA TYR A 8 6.02 8.66 -26.82
C TYR A 8 5.90 9.28 -28.22
N GLY A 9 6.35 10.53 -28.38
CA GLY A 9 6.29 11.27 -29.65
C GLY A 9 4.86 11.53 -30.17
N TYR A 10 3.86 11.47 -29.28
CA TYR A 10 2.45 11.73 -29.62
C TYR A 10 2.26 13.06 -30.35
N ASN A 11 1.66 12.97 -31.54
CA ASN A 11 1.24 14.09 -32.34
C ASN A 11 -0.03 14.74 -31.75
N LYS A 12 0.10 15.96 -31.21
CA LYS A 12 -0.97 16.74 -30.55
C LYS A 12 -2.18 16.97 -31.46
N ASP A 13 -1.99 16.97 -32.78
CA ASP A 13 -3.06 17.18 -33.76
C ASP A 13 -4.05 16.00 -33.81
N LEU A 14 -3.64 14.82 -33.31
CA LEU A 14 -4.50 13.62 -33.24
C LEU A 14 -5.49 13.64 -32.06
N LYS A 15 -5.44 14.65 -31.18
CA LYS A 15 -6.28 14.70 -29.97
C LYS A 15 -7.78 14.72 -30.28
N GLU A 16 -8.17 15.51 -31.27
CA GLU A 16 -9.57 15.63 -31.68
C GLU A 16 -10.07 14.36 -32.35
N LEU A 17 -9.25 13.79 -33.23
CA LEU A 17 -9.54 12.51 -33.88
C LEU A 17 -9.70 11.38 -32.86
N ALA A 18 -8.79 11.27 -31.89
CA ALA A 18 -8.90 10.29 -30.80
C ALA A 18 -10.17 10.47 -29.95
N ARG A 19 -10.58 11.72 -29.67
CA ARG A 19 -11.85 11.99 -28.97
C ARG A 19 -13.05 11.54 -29.80
N LYS A 20 -13.01 11.71 -31.12
CA LYS A 20 -14.06 11.23 -32.02
C LYS A 20 -14.09 9.70 -32.05
N LEU A 21 -12.95 9.04 -32.22
CA LEU A 21 -12.85 7.57 -32.21
C LEU A 21 -13.32 6.95 -30.89
N ARG A 22 -13.12 7.61 -29.74
CA ARG A 22 -13.72 7.14 -28.47
C ARG A 22 -15.25 7.15 -28.47
N LYS A 23 -15.89 8.04 -29.22
CA LYS A 23 -17.35 8.11 -29.32
C LYS A 23 -17.87 7.12 -30.36
N ASP A 24 -17.12 6.96 -31.44
CA ASP A 24 -17.47 6.15 -32.61
C ASP A 24 -16.85 4.73 -32.54
N SER A 25 -16.62 4.20 -31.32
CA SER A 25 -15.98 2.90 -31.12
C SER A 25 -16.81 1.73 -31.68
N THR A 26 -16.14 0.69 -32.18
CA THR A 26 -16.77 -0.53 -32.67
C THR A 26 -17.39 -1.34 -31.53
N SER A 27 -18.29 -2.27 -31.87
CA SER A 27 -18.89 -3.16 -30.87
C SER A 27 -17.84 -4.04 -30.19
N ALA A 28 -16.82 -4.49 -30.93
CA ALA A 28 -15.71 -5.27 -30.41
C ALA A 28 -14.87 -4.45 -29.41
N GLU A 29 -14.50 -3.21 -29.76
CA GLU A 29 -13.77 -2.32 -28.85
C GLU A 29 -14.55 -2.02 -27.56
N ILE A 30 -15.84 -1.70 -27.68
CA ILE A 30 -16.70 -1.42 -26.52
C ILE A 30 -16.75 -2.64 -25.59
N ARG A 31 -16.87 -3.84 -26.16
CA ARG A 31 -16.90 -5.08 -25.40
C ARG A 31 -15.58 -5.36 -24.71
N LEU A 32 -14.47 -5.32 -25.45
CA LEU A 32 -13.12 -5.53 -24.89
C LEU A 32 -12.81 -4.54 -23.76
N TRP A 33 -13.16 -3.26 -23.96
CA TRP A 33 -13.01 -2.22 -22.97
C TRP A 33 -13.82 -2.50 -21.68
N SER A 34 -15.12 -2.74 -21.83
CA SER A 34 -16.04 -2.82 -20.69
C SER A 34 -15.87 -4.09 -19.87
N GLU A 35 -15.59 -5.21 -20.53
CA GLU A 35 -15.49 -6.51 -19.90
C GLU A 35 -14.08 -6.79 -19.36
N LEU A 36 -13.02 -6.45 -20.10
CA LEU A 36 -11.65 -6.88 -19.78
C LEU A 36 -10.70 -5.75 -19.36
N LEU A 37 -10.73 -4.58 -20.01
CA LEU A 37 -9.64 -3.59 -19.90
C LEU A 37 -9.90 -2.41 -18.95
N ARG A 38 -11.16 -2.01 -18.73
CA ARG A 38 -11.47 -0.85 -17.86
C ARG A 38 -11.17 -1.14 -16.39
N ALA A 39 -10.86 -0.08 -15.65
CA ALA A 39 -10.78 -0.09 -14.19
C ALA A 39 -9.83 -1.16 -13.59
N GLY A 40 -8.68 -1.39 -14.22
CA GLY A 40 -7.64 -2.28 -13.69
C GLY A 40 -8.02 -3.77 -13.67
N LYS A 41 -9.13 -4.17 -14.32
CA LYS A 41 -9.59 -5.57 -14.37
C LYS A 41 -8.53 -6.53 -14.91
N MET A 42 -7.65 -6.04 -15.78
CA MET A 42 -6.56 -6.83 -16.33
C MET A 42 -5.34 -6.81 -15.41
N LYS A 43 -5.37 -7.65 -14.36
CA LYS A 43 -4.25 -7.85 -13.41
C LYS A 43 -3.78 -6.56 -12.72
N GLY A 44 -4.67 -5.57 -12.54
CA GLY A 44 -4.36 -4.28 -11.92
C GLY A 44 -3.80 -3.21 -12.87
N TYR A 45 -3.51 -3.55 -14.13
CA TYR A 45 -2.90 -2.61 -15.09
C TYR A 45 -3.91 -1.67 -15.74
N THR A 46 -3.50 -0.42 -15.97
CA THR A 46 -4.36 0.59 -16.58
C THR A 46 -4.24 0.57 -18.10
N PHE A 47 -5.36 0.39 -18.78
CA PHE A 47 -5.46 0.56 -20.23
C PHE A 47 -6.14 1.89 -20.55
N LEU A 48 -5.64 2.59 -21.56
CA LEU A 48 -6.18 3.83 -22.09
C LEU A 48 -6.80 3.57 -23.46
N ARG A 49 -8.07 3.94 -23.65
CA ARG A 49 -8.78 3.77 -24.93
C ARG A 49 -8.45 4.87 -25.93
N GLN A 50 -8.25 4.50 -27.19
CA GLN A 50 -8.07 5.38 -28.35
C GLN A 50 -7.00 6.42 -28.04
N ARG A 51 -5.80 5.95 -27.70
CA ARG A 51 -4.71 6.76 -27.20
C ARG A 51 -3.73 7.07 -28.34
N PRO A 52 -3.51 8.36 -28.65
CA PRO A 52 -2.46 8.74 -29.57
C PRO A 52 -1.06 8.32 -29.09
N VAL A 53 -0.26 7.79 -30.00
CA VAL A 53 1.13 7.36 -29.83
C VAL A 53 1.87 7.57 -31.16
N LEU A 54 3.02 8.26 -31.14
CA LEU A 54 3.67 8.74 -32.37
C LEU A 54 2.66 9.52 -33.26
N ASN A 55 2.58 9.17 -34.54
CA ASN A 55 1.61 9.70 -35.50
C ASN A 55 0.40 8.76 -35.69
N TYR A 56 0.08 7.92 -34.69
CA TYR A 56 -0.98 6.92 -34.75
C TYR A 56 -1.91 7.02 -33.53
N ILE A 57 -3.08 6.37 -33.60
CA ILE A 57 -4.01 6.23 -32.48
C ILE A 57 -4.21 4.74 -32.24
N ALA A 58 -3.78 4.26 -31.07
CA ALA A 58 -3.95 2.88 -30.64
C ALA A 58 -5.32 2.68 -30.00
N ASP A 59 -6.01 1.58 -30.31
CA ASP A 59 -7.34 1.29 -29.75
C ASP A 59 -7.29 1.14 -28.24
N PHE A 60 -6.28 0.43 -27.73
CA PHE A 60 -5.94 0.40 -26.31
C PHE A 60 -4.43 0.44 -26.10
N MET A 61 -4.02 1.16 -25.06
CA MET A 61 -2.61 1.29 -24.68
C MET A 61 -2.45 1.15 -23.17
N CYS A 62 -1.59 0.22 -22.73
CA CYS A 62 -1.09 0.16 -21.36
C CYS A 62 0.36 0.66 -21.36
N LYS A 63 0.60 1.77 -20.67
CA LYS A 63 1.93 2.38 -20.60
C LYS A 63 2.87 1.56 -19.73
N GLU A 64 2.35 1.03 -18.63
CA GLU A 64 3.09 0.24 -17.64
C GLU A 64 3.71 -1.02 -18.24
N LEU A 65 3.03 -1.60 -19.22
CA LEU A 65 3.46 -2.82 -19.91
C LEU A 65 4.17 -2.54 -21.24
N GLN A 66 4.26 -1.27 -21.67
CA GLN A 66 4.57 -0.91 -23.06
C GLN A 66 3.77 -1.78 -24.05
N LEU A 67 2.47 -1.90 -23.82
CA LEU A 67 1.58 -2.78 -24.58
C LEU A 67 0.53 -1.97 -25.33
N VAL A 68 0.42 -2.21 -26.62
CA VAL A 68 -0.66 -1.73 -27.48
C VAL A 68 -1.54 -2.92 -27.85
N ILE A 69 -2.85 -2.74 -27.78
CA ILE A 69 -3.84 -3.71 -28.27
C ILE A 69 -4.65 -3.02 -29.36
N GLU A 70 -4.64 -3.60 -30.56
CA GLU A 70 -5.46 -3.18 -31.69
C GLU A 70 -6.59 -4.19 -31.90
N VAL A 71 -7.79 -3.68 -32.14
CA VAL A 71 -8.98 -4.46 -32.45
C VAL A 71 -9.31 -4.20 -33.91
N ASP A 72 -8.61 -4.89 -34.79
CA ASP A 72 -8.81 -4.84 -36.23
C ASP A 72 -8.25 -6.12 -36.87
N GLY A 73 -9.07 -6.80 -37.67
CA GLY A 73 -8.64 -7.93 -38.50
C GLY A 73 -7.87 -7.44 -39.73
N TYR A 74 -6.80 -8.13 -40.12
CA TYR A 74 -6.10 -7.83 -41.38
C TYR A 74 -7.09 -7.76 -42.54
N SER A 75 -7.28 -6.59 -43.16
CA SER A 75 -7.86 -6.54 -44.49
C SER A 75 -6.75 -6.93 -45.47
N HIS A 76 -6.57 -8.23 -45.71
CA HIS A 76 -5.64 -8.75 -46.72
C HIS A 76 -6.02 -8.39 -48.16
N GLU A 77 -7.12 -7.65 -48.36
CA GLU A 77 -7.64 -7.26 -49.67
C GLU A 77 -6.96 -6.00 -50.25
N ASP A 78 -6.18 -5.25 -49.46
CA ASP A 78 -5.46 -4.06 -49.93
C ASP A 78 -3.96 -4.12 -49.56
N GLU A 79 -3.12 -4.37 -50.57
CA GLU A 79 -1.66 -4.42 -50.41
C GLU A 79 -1.08 -3.15 -49.78
N ARG A 80 -1.65 -1.96 -50.04
CA ARG A 80 -1.13 -0.70 -49.49
C ARG A 80 -1.37 -0.63 -47.98
N LYS A 81 -2.58 -0.97 -47.53
CA LYS A 81 -2.93 -0.95 -46.11
C LYS A 81 -2.10 -1.96 -45.30
N TRP A 82 -1.80 -3.12 -45.90
CA TRP A 82 -0.90 -4.10 -45.28
C TRP A 82 0.53 -3.55 -45.06
N TYR A 83 1.08 -2.83 -46.04
CA TYR A 83 2.39 -2.18 -45.88
C TYR A 83 2.36 -1.08 -44.82
N GLU A 84 1.29 -0.29 -44.75
CA GLU A 84 1.10 0.77 -43.74
C GLU A 84 1.00 0.20 -42.32
N ASP A 85 0.24 -0.88 -42.12
CA ASP A 85 0.11 -1.55 -40.82
C ASP A 85 1.43 -2.18 -40.36
N LYS A 86 2.20 -2.74 -41.28
CA LYS A 86 3.52 -3.30 -40.99
C LYS A 86 4.53 -2.21 -40.61
N GLU A 87 4.48 -1.06 -41.29
CA GLU A 87 5.33 0.09 -40.95
C GLU A 87 4.92 0.70 -39.60
N ARG A 88 3.63 0.81 -39.32
CA ARG A 88 3.09 1.25 -38.02
C ARG A 88 3.58 0.35 -36.90
N GLN A 89 3.43 -0.97 -37.04
CA GLN A 89 3.89 -1.93 -36.04
C GLN A 89 5.39 -1.81 -35.80
N LYS A 90 6.20 -1.76 -36.86
CA LYS A 90 7.65 -1.59 -36.76
C LYS A 90 8.04 -0.32 -35.98
N LYS A 91 7.37 0.81 -36.23
CA LYS A 91 7.64 2.07 -35.52
C LYS A 91 7.25 2.03 -34.04
N LEU A 92 6.18 1.31 -33.70
CA LEU A 92 5.77 1.09 -32.31
C LEU A 92 6.79 0.20 -31.59
N GLU A 93 7.23 -0.89 -32.22
CA GLU A 93 8.24 -1.80 -31.69
C GLU A 93 9.61 -1.12 -31.51
N GLU A 94 10.03 -0.26 -32.45
CA GLU A 94 11.23 0.58 -32.32
C GLU A 94 11.17 1.55 -31.11
N LYS A 95 9.96 1.85 -30.63
CA LYS A 95 9.71 2.65 -29.42
C LYS A 95 9.49 1.81 -28.16
N GLY A 96 9.70 0.50 -28.23
CA GLY A 96 9.60 -0.41 -27.10
C GLY A 96 8.20 -0.97 -26.87
N PHE A 97 7.21 -0.63 -27.72
CA PHE A 97 5.87 -1.20 -27.59
C PHE A 97 5.78 -2.61 -28.16
N THR A 98 5.11 -3.49 -27.45
CA THR A 98 4.59 -4.73 -28.03
C THR A 98 3.16 -4.49 -28.51
N VAL A 99 2.83 -5.00 -29.70
CA VAL A 99 1.49 -4.88 -30.29
C VAL A 99 0.81 -6.25 -30.29
N LEU A 100 -0.30 -6.38 -29.56
CA LEU A 100 -1.22 -7.50 -29.69
C LEU A 100 -2.39 -7.08 -30.58
N ARG A 101 -2.83 -7.99 -31.45
CA ARG A 101 -3.96 -7.75 -32.35
C ARG A 101 -5.00 -8.83 -32.16
N PHE A 102 -6.26 -8.42 -32.11
CA PHE A 102 -7.41 -9.32 -32.08
C PHE A 102 -8.39 -8.89 -33.15
N SER A 103 -8.96 -9.84 -33.88
CA SER A 103 -10.04 -9.57 -34.81
C SER A 103 -11.35 -9.30 -34.06
N ASP A 104 -12.26 -8.58 -34.73
CA ASP A 104 -13.64 -8.39 -34.24
C ASP A 104 -14.31 -9.72 -33.92
N GLU A 105 -14.08 -10.75 -34.75
CA GLU A 105 -14.66 -12.08 -34.53
C GLU A 105 -14.14 -12.73 -33.25
N GLU A 106 -12.83 -12.66 -32.98
CA GLU A 106 -12.25 -13.19 -31.73
C GLU A 106 -12.80 -12.47 -30.50
N VAL A 107 -12.90 -11.14 -30.54
CA VAL A 107 -13.44 -10.36 -29.42
C VAL A 107 -14.93 -10.64 -29.22
N MET A 108 -15.68 -10.81 -30.31
CA MET A 108 -17.13 -11.04 -30.26
C MET A 108 -17.52 -12.48 -29.96
N ASN A 109 -16.73 -13.47 -30.37
CA ASN A 109 -17.12 -14.89 -30.25
C ASN A 109 -16.25 -15.67 -29.27
N ASP A 110 -15.04 -15.21 -28.95
CA ASP A 110 -14.09 -15.93 -28.08
C ASP A 110 -13.29 -15.00 -27.14
N LEU A 111 -14.01 -14.13 -26.43
CA LEU A 111 -13.42 -13.18 -25.49
C LEU A 111 -12.57 -13.87 -24.40
N LYS A 112 -12.86 -15.13 -24.05
CA LYS A 112 -12.10 -15.91 -23.07
C LYS A 112 -10.69 -16.24 -23.57
N ASN A 113 -10.52 -16.58 -24.84
CA ASN A 113 -9.18 -16.77 -25.40
C ASN A 113 -8.45 -15.43 -25.55
N VAL A 114 -9.14 -14.35 -25.93
CA VAL A 114 -8.55 -12.99 -25.92
C VAL A 114 -8.01 -12.65 -24.52
N GLU A 115 -8.83 -12.85 -23.47
CA GLU A 115 -8.44 -12.66 -22.08
C GLU A 115 -7.22 -13.52 -21.70
N ARG A 116 -7.24 -14.81 -22.06
CA ARG A 116 -6.12 -15.73 -21.79
C ARG A 116 -4.85 -15.28 -22.48
N SER A 117 -4.93 -14.82 -23.72
CA SER A 117 -3.79 -14.34 -24.50
C SER A 117 -3.19 -13.08 -23.88
N ILE A 118 -4.02 -12.11 -23.50
CA ILE A 118 -3.55 -10.89 -22.83
C ILE A 118 -2.93 -11.25 -21.48
N LYS A 119 -3.60 -12.05 -20.64
CA LYS A 119 -3.06 -12.47 -19.33
C LYS A 119 -1.77 -13.28 -19.48
N GLY A 120 -1.72 -14.21 -20.42
CA GLY A 120 -0.54 -15.03 -20.70
C GLY A 120 0.62 -14.18 -21.18
N TRP A 121 0.37 -13.19 -22.03
CA TRP A 121 1.38 -12.24 -22.45
C TRP A 121 1.92 -11.44 -21.26
N ILE A 122 1.05 -10.88 -20.40
CA ILE A 122 1.45 -10.13 -19.20
C ILE A 122 2.31 -10.99 -18.26
N VAL A 123 1.92 -12.25 -18.03
CA VAL A 123 2.69 -13.16 -17.16
C VAL A 123 4.07 -13.48 -17.74
N ASN A 124 4.18 -13.62 -19.06
CA ASN A 124 5.44 -13.95 -19.75
C ASN A 124 6.31 -12.71 -20.05
N HIS A 125 5.72 -11.52 -19.98
CA HIS A 125 6.38 -10.24 -20.12
C HIS A 125 6.09 -9.41 -18.86
N PRO A 126 6.55 -9.90 -17.68
CA PRO A 126 6.44 -9.11 -16.47
C PRO A 126 7.10 -7.76 -16.73
N PRO A 127 6.57 -6.65 -16.17
CA PRO A 127 7.10 -5.32 -16.43
C PRO A 127 8.62 -5.39 -16.24
N ALA A 128 9.35 -4.91 -17.24
CA ALA A 128 10.81 -4.93 -17.18
C ALA A 128 11.23 -4.37 -15.81
N PRO A 129 12.16 -5.02 -15.09
CA PRO A 129 12.79 -4.35 -13.96
C PRO A 129 13.28 -3.01 -14.50
N PRO A 130 13.03 -1.89 -13.80
CA PRO A 130 13.29 -0.57 -14.34
C PRO A 130 14.70 -0.57 -14.89
N SER A 131 14.80 -0.44 -16.22
CA SER A 131 16.07 -0.25 -16.88
C SER A 131 16.69 0.96 -16.18
N LYS A 132 17.99 0.90 -15.87
CA LYS A 132 18.74 2.07 -15.40
C LYS A 132 18.70 3.11 -16.55
N GLY A 133 17.59 3.83 -16.68
CA GLY A 133 17.25 4.61 -17.87
C GLY A 133 15.77 4.98 -18.06
N ASP A 134 14.79 4.21 -17.56
CA ASP A 134 13.35 4.55 -17.73
C ASP A 134 12.73 5.23 -16.49
N SER A 135 12.84 6.56 -16.45
CA SER A 135 12.40 7.45 -15.37
C SER A 135 10.95 7.96 -15.49
N ASN A 136 10.00 7.17 -16.02
CA ASN A 136 8.73 7.77 -16.52
C ASN A 136 7.41 7.26 -15.91
N ALA A 137 7.45 6.36 -14.94
CA ALA A 137 6.30 6.15 -14.05
C ALA A 137 6.42 7.10 -12.84
N SER A 138 5.44 7.99 -12.67
CA SER A 138 5.39 8.93 -11.53
C SER A 138 5.42 8.16 -10.21
N LEU A 139 6.03 8.74 -9.17
CA LEU A 139 6.25 8.08 -7.87
C LEU A 139 4.94 7.60 -7.24
N LYS A 140 3.84 8.38 -7.35
CA LYS A 140 2.48 7.92 -6.97
C LYS A 140 2.05 6.60 -7.60
N ASN A 141 2.36 6.36 -8.87
CA ASN A 141 1.94 5.15 -9.58
C ASN A 141 2.77 3.94 -9.12
N LYS A 142 4.08 4.14 -8.93
CA LYS A 142 4.96 3.12 -8.35
C LYS A 142 4.50 2.73 -6.95
N PHE A 143 4.22 3.73 -6.10
CA PHE A 143 3.78 3.49 -4.73
C PHE A 143 2.39 2.85 -4.66
N LYS A 144 1.45 3.27 -5.52
CA LYS A 144 0.12 2.64 -5.62
C LYS A 144 0.23 1.14 -5.96
N ALA A 145 1.04 0.79 -6.95
CA ALA A 145 1.24 -0.62 -7.32
C ALA A 145 1.91 -1.40 -6.17
N TYR A 146 2.89 -0.79 -5.51
CA TYR A 146 3.57 -1.39 -4.36
C TYR A 146 2.60 -1.72 -3.21
N ILE A 147 1.77 -0.77 -2.77
CA ILE A 147 0.85 -1.03 -1.64
C ILE A 147 -0.20 -2.10 -1.97
N GLN A 148 -0.60 -2.21 -3.24
CA GLN A 148 -1.50 -3.28 -3.71
C GLN A 148 -0.82 -4.66 -3.60
N ASP A 149 0.39 -4.79 -4.13
CA ASP A 149 1.18 -6.02 -4.03
C ASP A 149 1.51 -6.38 -2.56
N LEU A 150 1.84 -5.38 -1.73
CA LEU A 150 2.09 -5.60 -0.31
C LEU A 150 0.82 -6.10 0.41
N GLN A 151 -0.34 -5.50 0.14
CA GLN A 151 -1.62 -5.97 0.69
C GLN A 151 -1.88 -7.43 0.31
N ASP A 152 -1.68 -7.79 -0.96
CA ASP A 152 -1.84 -9.16 -1.44
C ASP A 152 -0.92 -10.13 -0.71
N LYS A 153 0.38 -9.82 -0.62
CA LYS A 153 1.37 -10.65 0.08
C LYS A 153 1.02 -10.84 1.55
N ILE A 154 0.65 -9.76 2.24
CA ILE A 154 0.30 -9.80 3.66
C ILE A 154 -0.94 -10.65 3.87
N CYS A 155 -2.04 -10.36 3.16
CA CYS A 155 -3.29 -11.10 3.33
C CYS A 155 -3.10 -12.59 3.03
N ASN A 156 -2.45 -12.94 1.92
CA ASN A 156 -2.20 -14.34 1.57
C ASN A 156 -1.41 -15.06 2.65
N ARG A 157 -0.32 -14.43 3.15
CA ARG A 157 0.53 -15.05 4.18
C ARG A 157 -0.18 -15.22 5.52
N LEU A 158 -1.05 -14.29 5.89
CA LEU A 158 -1.83 -14.37 7.14
C LEU A 158 -2.93 -15.43 7.04
N GLU A 159 -3.53 -15.62 5.86
CA GLU A 159 -4.54 -16.67 5.64
C GLU A 159 -3.98 -18.09 5.74
N ASP A 160 -2.66 -18.28 5.56
CA ASP A 160 -2.01 -19.58 5.81
C ASP A 160 -2.16 -20.05 7.27
N PHE A 161 -2.36 -19.12 8.21
CA PHE A 161 -2.61 -19.44 9.62
C PHE A 161 -4.08 -19.71 9.92
N GLU A 162 -4.98 -19.44 8.97
CA GLU A 162 -6.41 -19.46 9.20
C GLU A 162 -7.06 -20.63 8.48
N PRO A 163 -7.54 -21.66 9.20
CA PRO A 163 -8.22 -22.79 8.56
C PRO A 163 -9.64 -22.43 8.08
N LYS A 164 -10.31 -21.49 8.76
CA LYS A 164 -11.76 -21.24 8.61
C LYS A 164 -12.13 -19.81 8.22
N ALA A 165 -11.29 -18.83 8.51
CA ALA A 165 -11.53 -17.43 8.17
C ALA A 165 -10.68 -16.99 6.98
N ARG A 166 -11.20 -16.03 6.20
CA ARG A 166 -10.50 -15.39 5.07
C ARG A 166 -10.77 -13.89 5.14
N PHE A 167 -9.90 -13.09 4.53
CA PHE A 167 -10.16 -11.66 4.40
C PHE A 167 -11.40 -11.45 3.52
N ARG A 168 -12.36 -10.68 4.01
CA ARG A 168 -13.46 -10.13 3.22
C ARG A 168 -12.94 -8.92 2.45
N HIS A 169 -13.15 -8.92 1.15
CA HIS A 169 -12.79 -7.82 0.26
C HIS A 169 -13.95 -6.83 0.14
N ASP A 170 -13.65 -5.56 0.27
CA ASP A 170 -14.59 -4.45 0.20
C ASP A 170 -13.93 -3.29 -0.54
N ASP A 171 -14.24 -3.23 -1.84
CA ASP A 171 -13.72 -2.22 -2.77
C ASP A 171 -14.68 -1.02 -2.79
N TRP A 172 -14.13 0.18 -2.67
CA TRP A 172 -14.93 1.39 -2.61
C TRP A 172 -14.28 2.55 -3.36
N ASP A 173 -15.13 3.39 -3.94
CA ASP A 173 -14.76 4.64 -4.61
C ASP A 173 -15.09 5.84 -3.73
N ARG A 174 -14.33 6.92 -3.88
CA ARG A 174 -14.57 8.19 -3.19
C ARG A 174 -15.14 9.22 -4.16
N GLU A 175 -16.20 9.92 -3.78
CA GLU A 175 -16.81 10.97 -4.63
C GLU A 175 -15.79 12.05 -5.05
N GLY A 176 -14.86 12.42 -4.15
CA GLY A 176 -13.79 13.38 -4.43
C GLY A 176 -12.63 12.86 -5.29
N GLY A 177 -12.64 11.59 -5.70
CA GLY A 177 -11.61 10.97 -6.54
C GLY A 177 -10.79 9.89 -5.85
N GLY A 178 -10.50 8.83 -6.60
CA GLY A 178 -9.80 7.64 -6.13
C GLY A 178 -10.71 6.70 -5.33
N GLY A 179 -10.12 5.95 -4.40
CA GLY A 179 -10.83 4.92 -3.64
C GLY A 179 -9.88 4.07 -2.79
N GLY A 180 -10.33 2.87 -2.44
CA GLY A 180 -9.52 1.93 -1.67
C GLY A 180 -10.03 0.50 -1.70
N HIS A 181 -9.19 -0.39 -1.17
CA HIS A 181 -9.49 -1.80 -1.00
C HIS A 181 -9.36 -2.11 0.49
N SER A 182 -10.49 -2.34 1.15
CA SER A 182 -10.51 -2.81 2.53
C SER A 182 -10.52 -4.33 2.55
N ARG A 183 -9.57 -4.93 3.27
CA ARG A 183 -9.53 -6.37 3.53
C ARG A 183 -9.60 -6.59 5.01
N VAL A 184 -10.68 -7.22 5.46
CA VAL A 184 -10.96 -7.41 6.89
C VAL A 184 -11.19 -8.88 7.19
N ILE A 185 -10.51 -9.40 8.22
CA ILE A 185 -10.72 -10.74 8.77
C ILE A 185 -11.36 -10.60 10.15
N GLU A 186 -12.36 -11.41 10.44
CA GLU A 186 -13.08 -11.42 11.71
C GLU A 186 -13.36 -12.86 12.12
N LYS A 187 -13.34 -13.13 13.43
CA LYS A 187 -13.63 -14.44 14.02
C LYS A 187 -12.72 -15.55 13.45
N GLY A 188 -11.46 -15.20 13.17
CA GLY A 188 -10.40 -16.16 12.86
C GLY A 188 -9.97 -16.95 14.08
N GLU A 189 -9.30 -18.08 13.84
CA GLU A 189 -8.76 -18.94 14.90
C GLU A 189 -7.49 -18.35 15.49
N VAL A 190 -6.66 -17.69 14.66
CA VAL A 190 -5.42 -17.02 15.07
C VAL A 190 -5.64 -15.52 15.19
N PHE A 191 -6.31 -14.91 14.21
CA PHE A 191 -6.64 -13.48 14.16
C PHE A 191 -8.12 -13.26 14.47
N GLU A 192 -8.43 -12.89 15.72
CA GLU A 192 -9.80 -12.64 16.15
C GLU A 192 -10.44 -11.48 15.36
N LYS A 193 -9.65 -10.45 15.08
CA LYS A 193 -10.00 -9.36 14.16
C LYS A 193 -8.74 -8.77 13.56
N GLY A 194 -8.79 -8.43 12.28
CA GLY A 194 -7.72 -7.67 11.65
C GLY A 194 -8.16 -7.04 10.36
N GLY A 195 -7.40 -6.07 9.89
CA GLY A 195 -7.57 -5.56 8.54
C GLY A 195 -6.28 -5.03 7.96
N VAL A 196 -6.20 -5.14 6.65
CA VAL A 196 -5.11 -4.65 5.83
C VAL A 196 -5.76 -3.79 4.77
N ASN A 197 -5.83 -2.49 5.02
CA ASN A 197 -6.55 -1.54 4.17
C ASN A 197 -5.55 -0.79 3.30
N ILE A 198 -5.89 -0.60 2.03
CA ILE A 198 -5.18 0.34 1.16
C ILE A 198 -6.15 1.40 0.64
N SER A 199 -5.62 2.59 0.42
CA SER A 199 -6.34 3.68 -0.25
C SER A 199 -5.40 4.42 -1.18
N ALA A 200 -5.91 4.87 -2.31
CA ALA A 200 -5.26 5.81 -3.21
C ALA A 200 -6.30 6.85 -3.63
N VAL A 201 -6.29 7.98 -2.94
CA VAL A 201 -7.28 9.06 -3.10
C VAL A 201 -6.61 10.30 -3.67
N HIS A 202 -7.39 11.12 -4.35
CA HIS A 202 -6.95 12.42 -4.83
C HIS A 202 -8.11 13.43 -4.75
N GLY A 203 -7.85 14.67 -5.11
CA GLY A 203 -8.86 15.72 -5.19
C GLY A 203 -8.34 17.07 -4.71
N GLU A 204 -9.25 18.01 -4.48
CA GLU A 204 -8.94 19.29 -3.87
C GLU A 204 -8.65 19.12 -2.36
N LEU A 205 -7.69 19.86 -1.83
CA LEU A 205 -7.39 19.88 -0.42
C LEU A 205 -8.61 20.36 0.40
N PRO A 206 -8.99 19.65 1.47
CA PRO A 206 -9.99 20.15 2.42
C PRO A 206 -9.53 21.47 3.05
N GLU A 207 -10.48 22.36 3.36
CA GLU A 207 -10.22 23.69 3.93
C GLU A 207 -9.35 23.67 5.20
N LEU A 208 -9.55 22.65 6.05
CA LEU A 208 -8.72 22.45 7.25
C LEU A 208 -7.25 22.18 6.90
N ILE A 209 -7.00 21.43 5.83
CA ILE A 209 -5.66 21.12 5.35
C ILE A 209 -5.05 22.35 4.64
N LYS A 210 -5.83 23.08 3.85
CA LYS A 210 -5.41 24.36 3.23
C LYS A 210 -4.86 25.34 4.26
N LYS A 211 -5.59 25.54 5.36
CA LYS A 211 -5.14 26.38 6.50
C LYS A 211 -3.85 25.88 7.14
N ARG A 212 -3.67 24.57 7.25
CA ARG A 212 -2.47 23.96 7.84
C ARG A 212 -1.23 24.14 6.95
N PHE A 213 -1.40 24.12 5.63
CA PHE A 213 -0.31 24.33 4.67
C PHE A 213 -0.18 25.78 4.21
N GLU A 214 -1.00 26.69 4.73
CA GLU A 214 -1.01 28.12 4.37
C GLU A 214 -1.16 28.33 2.84
N VAL A 215 -2.09 27.60 2.23
CA VAL A 215 -2.41 27.70 0.80
C VAL A 215 -3.87 28.09 0.56
N ASP A 216 -4.13 28.98 -0.39
CA ASP A 216 -5.49 29.39 -0.76
C ASP A 216 -6.22 28.31 -1.58
N GLN A 217 -5.46 27.55 -2.36
CA GLN A 217 -5.93 26.44 -3.20
C GLN A 217 -4.84 25.37 -3.28
N GLY A 218 -5.24 24.12 -3.56
CA GLY A 218 -4.29 23.04 -3.74
C GLY A 218 -5.00 21.72 -4.00
N TRP A 219 -4.32 20.86 -4.75
CA TRP A 219 -4.76 19.51 -5.07
C TRP A 219 -3.78 18.51 -4.48
N PHE A 220 -4.25 17.30 -4.24
CA PHE A 220 -3.41 16.29 -3.62
C PHE A 220 -3.63 14.90 -4.21
N TRP A 221 -2.61 14.08 -4.06
CA TRP A 221 -2.71 12.63 -4.13
C TRP A 221 -2.19 12.05 -2.82
N ALA A 222 -2.90 11.07 -2.27
CA ALA A 222 -2.47 10.34 -1.08
C ALA A 222 -2.73 8.85 -1.26
N GLY A 223 -1.67 8.06 -1.15
CA GLY A 223 -1.73 6.60 -1.20
C GLY A 223 -1.14 5.99 0.06
N GLY A 224 -1.69 4.88 0.53
CA GLY A 224 -1.08 4.16 1.64
C GLY A 224 -1.73 2.84 1.98
N LEU A 225 -0.96 2.03 2.70
CA LEU A 225 -1.40 0.81 3.38
C LEU A 225 -1.45 1.08 4.89
N SER A 226 -2.52 0.63 5.54
CA SER A 226 -2.63 0.62 6.99
C SER A 226 -3.18 -0.72 7.44
N LEU A 227 -2.55 -1.35 8.42
CA LEU A 227 -3.01 -2.60 8.99
C LEU A 227 -3.01 -2.56 10.51
N VAL A 228 -3.94 -3.32 11.08
CA VAL A 228 -3.95 -3.69 12.49
C VAL A 228 -4.41 -5.14 12.58
N LEU A 229 -3.71 -5.95 13.36
CA LEU A 229 -4.08 -7.34 13.61
C LEU A 229 -4.20 -7.55 15.13
N HIS A 230 -5.34 -8.07 15.55
CA HIS A 230 -5.63 -8.47 16.92
C HIS A 230 -5.75 -10.00 17.00
N PRO A 231 -4.72 -10.69 17.49
CA PRO A 231 -4.76 -12.14 17.64
C PRO A 231 -5.72 -12.60 18.72
N GLN A 232 -6.28 -13.79 18.55
CA GLN A 232 -7.11 -14.47 19.54
C GLN A 232 -6.29 -14.81 20.79
N SER A 233 -5.11 -15.41 20.62
CA SER A 233 -4.24 -15.79 21.73
C SER A 233 -3.58 -14.56 22.37
N PRO A 234 -3.60 -14.42 23.71
CA PRO A 234 -2.84 -13.39 24.42
C PRO A 234 -1.31 -13.59 24.29
N MET A 235 -0.86 -14.74 23.81
CA MET A 235 0.57 -15.01 23.60
C MET A 235 1.08 -14.38 22.30
N VAL A 236 0.19 -14.03 21.36
CA VAL A 236 0.55 -13.36 20.11
C VAL A 236 0.26 -11.84 20.27
N PRO A 237 1.25 -10.97 20.01
CA PRO A 237 1.06 -9.53 20.13
C PRO A 237 0.11 -8.96 19.07
N THR A 238 -0.64 -7.92 19.44
CA THR A 238 -1.23 -7.02 18.43
C THR A 238 -0.11 -6.33 17.66
N VAL A 239 -0.30 -6.15 16.36
CA VAL A 239 0.64 -5.40 15.53
C VAL A 239 -0.10 -4.35 14.71
N HIS A 240 0.54 -3.20 14.52
CA HIS A 240 0.12 -2.16 13.61
C HIS A 240 1.24 -1.85 12.62
N ALA A 241 0.89 -1.56 11.38
CA ALA A 241 1.82 -0.97 10.42
C ALA A 241 1.09 -0.01 9.48
N ASN A 242 1.79 1.04 9.07
CA ASN A 242 1.30 2.05 8.15
C ASN A 242 2.42 2.45 7.20
N PHE A 243 2.14 2.56 5.90
CA PHE A 243 3.08 3.08 4.90
C PHE A 243 2.31 3.97 3.94
N ARG A 244 2.66 5.25 3.87
CA ARG A 244 1.93 6.25 3.09
C ARG A 244 2.86 7.18 2.34
N TYR A 245 2.34 7.67 1.23
CA TYR A 245 2.97 8.67 0.38
C TYR A 245 1.96 9.75 0.03
N PHE A 246 2.39 11.00 0.09
CA PHE A 246 1.58 12.17 -0.20
C PHE A 246 2.28 13.06 -1.23
N GLU A 247 1.51 13.57 -2.19
CA GLU A 247 1.93 14.59 -3.16
C GLU A 247 0.96 15.77 -3.11
N LEU A 248 1.51 16.98 -3.08
CA LEU A 248 0.81 18.26 -3.16
C LEU A 248 1.00 18.88 -4.55
N TYR A 249 -0.04 19.55 -5.05
CA TYR A 249 -0.09 20.17 -6.37
C TYR A 249 -0.74 21.56 -6.30
N ASP A 250 -0.30 22.48 -7.16
CA ASP A 250 -0.88 23.83 -7.27
C ASP A 250 -2.07 23.91 -8.22
N ASP A 251 -2.27 22.89 -9.07
CA ASP A 251 -3.34 22.84 -10.07
C ASP A 251 -4.09 21.50 -10.09
N ALA A 252 -5.27 21.52 -10.72
CA ALA A 252 -6.17 20.38 -10.83
C ALA A 252 -5.69 19.29 -11.81
N ASP A 253 -4.78 19.62 -12.72
CA ASP A 253 -4.24 18.66 -13.69
C ASP A 253 -3.17 17.76 -13.05
N MET A 254 -2.60 18.18 -11.91
CA MET A 254 -1.68 17.41 -11.07
C MET A 254 -0.46 16.87 -11.85
N ASN A 255 0.11 17.73 -12.70
CA ASN A 255 1.25 17.40 -13.57
C ASN A 255 2.60 17.62 -12.89
N GLU A 256 2.72 18.66 -12.05
CA GLU A 256 3.96 19.03 -11.36
C GLU A 256 3.78 18.97 -9.85
N VAL A 257 4.59 18.16 -9.18
CA VAL A 257 4.54 17.99 -7.73
C VAL A 257 5.18 19.21 -7.06
N ARG A 258 4.43 19.90 -6.20
CA ARG A 258 4.90 21.03 -5.39
C ARG A 258 5.66 20.58 -4.14
N ASP A 259 5.09 19.64 -3.39
CA ASP A 259 5.70 19.04 -2.19
C ASP A 259 5.31 17.57 -2.15
N CYS A 260 6.16 16.75 -1.55
CA CYS A 260 5.83 15.35 -1.32
C CYS A 260 6.58 14.80 -0.11
N TRP A 261 5.98 13.81 0.54
CA TRP A 261 6.64 13.14 1.66
C TRP A 261 6.10 11.73 1.86
N PHE A 262 6.97 10.90 2.45
CA PHE A 262 6.61 9.60 2.99
C PHE A 262 6.36 9.68 4.49
N GLY A 263 5.56 8.74 4.97
CA GLY A 263 5.34 8.49 6.38
C GLY A 263 4.99 7.03 6.59
N GLY A 264 5.16 6.54 7.81
CA GLY A 264 4.88 5.16 8.11
C GLY A 264 5.54 4.64 9.35
N GLY A 265 5.62 3.32 9.43
CA GLY A 265 6.12 2.63 10.60
C GLY A 265 5.45 1.29 10.82
N ALA A 266 5.97 0.54 11.78
CA ALA A 266 5.37 -0.66 12.31
C ALA A 266 5.69 -0.73 13.80
N ASP A 267 4.71 -1.11 14.61
CA ASP A 267 4.86 -1.19 16.06
C ASP A 267 4.15 -2.41 16.64
N LEU A 268 4.70 -2.92 17.74
CA LEU A 268 4.28 -4.17 18.37
C LEU A 268 3.68 -3.93 19.76
N THR A 269 2.51 -4.50 20.00
CA THR A 269 1.75 -4.38 21.26
C THR A 269 1.51 -5.75 21.88
N PRO A 270 2.48 -6.28 22.66
CA PRO A 270 2.32 -7.55 23.37
C PRO A 270 1.38 -7.44 24.58
N TYR A 271 0.83 -8.59 24.97
CA TYR A 271 0.08 -8.77 26.22
C TYR A 271 0.87 -9.55 27.26
N TYR A 272 1.83 -10.34 26.81
CA TYR A 272 2.88 -10.95 27.60
C TYR A 272 4.17 -10.75 26.83
N LEU A 273 5.25 -10.42 27.54
CA LEU A 273 6.53 -10.15 26.92
C LEU A 273 7.34 -11.44 26.75
N TRP A 274 7.92 -11.59 25.56
CA TRP A 274 9.03 -12.48 25.25
C TRP A 274 10.15 -11.64 24.67
N ASP A 275 11.30 -11.65 25.32
CA ASP A 275 12.41 -10.78 24.94
C ASP A 275 12.92 -11.14 23.55
N GLU A 276 12.93 -12.42 23.20
CA GLU A 276 13.32 -12.89 21.86
C GLU A 276 12.39 -12.41 20.75
N ASP A 277 11.09 -12.20 21.03
CA ASP A 277 10.14 -11.68 20.06
C ASP A 277 10.31 -10.17 19.87
N ALA A 278 10.52 -9.45 20.96
CA ALA A 278 10.80 -8.02 20.94
C ALA A 278 12.11 -7.72 20.19
N VAL A 279 13.17 -8.45 20.53
CA VAL A 279 14.48 -8.35 19.87
C VAL A 279 14.38 -8.72 18.40
N HIS A 280 13.71 -9.81 18.03
CA HIS A 280 13.50 -10.21 16.63
C HIS A 280 12.80 -9.11 15.82
N PHE A 281 11.69 -8.59 16.34
CA PHE A 281 10.91 -7.54 15.67
C PHE A 281 11.77 -6.31 15.40
N HIS A 282 12.46 -5.82 16.41
CA HIS A 282 13.32 -4.64 16.31
C HIS A 282 14.58 -4.88 15.45
N GLN A 283 15.16 -6.08 15.48
CA GLN A 283 16.33 -6.42 14.66
C GLN A 283 16.00 -6.43 13.16
N VAL A 284 14.85 -7.00 12.78
CA VAL A 284 14.40 -7.02 11.38
C VAL A 284 14.15 -5.59 10.87
N LEU A 285 13.48 -4.75 11.68
CA LEU A 285 13.25 -3.35 11.34
C LEU A 285 14.56 -2.54 11.27
N LYS A 286 15.50 -2.79 12.18
CA LYS A 286 16.83 -2.16 12.15
C LYS A 286 17.58 -2.52 10.88
N LYS A 287 17.58 -3.80 10.48
CA LYS A 287 18.22 -4.26 9.25
C LYS A 287 17.68 -3.53 8.03
N ALA A 288 16.35 -3.36 7.94
CA ALA A 288 15.72 -2.59 6.86
C ALA A 288 16.17 -1.11 6.88
N CYS A 289 16.29 -0.49 8.05
CA CYS A 289 16.80 0.88 8.18
C CYS A 289 18.28 1.01 7.80
N ASP A 290 19.13 0.08 8.23
CA ASP A 290 20.59 0.15 8.08
C ASP A 290 21.04 0.18 6.60
N GLU A 291 20.26 -0.41 5.69
CA GLU A 291 20.49 -0.33 4.22
C GLU A 291 20.38 1.12 3.68
N HIS A 292 19.70 2.00 4.41
CA HIS A 292 19.42 3.38 4.02
C HIS A 292 20.09 4.43 4.91
N GLY A 293 20.68 4.02 6.03
CA GLY A 293 21.32 4.90 7.01
C GLY A 293 21.21 4.33 8.43
N LYS A 294 22.36 4.14 9.09
CA LYS A 294 22.44 3.54 10.45
C LYS A 294 21.81 4.44 11.53
N GLU A 295 21.65 5.72 11.26
CA GLU A 295 21.00 6.70 12.11
C GLU A 295 19.47 6.62 12.08
N LEU A 296 18.88 5.97 11.07
CA LEU A 296 17.43 5.94 10.87
C LEU A 296 16.70 5.11 11.93
N TYR A 297 17.21 3.92 12.26
CA TYR A 297 16.57 3.08 13.27
C TYR A 297 16.54 3.75 14.66
N PRO A 298 17.67 4.23 15.24
CA PRO A 298 17.63 4.90 16.54
C PRO A 298 16.68 6.10 16.57
N LYS A 299 16.65 6.88 15.48
CA LYS A 299 15.76 8.03 15.34
C LYS A 299 14.28 7.61 15.34
N PHE A 300 13.89 6.73 14.42
CA PHE A 300 12.49 6.36 14.21
C PHE A 300 11.95 5.42 15.30
N LYS A 301 12.82 4.69 15.99
CA LYS A 301 12.47 3.97 17.21
C LYS A 301 12.10 4.94 18.32
N LYS A 302 12.92 5.96 18.56
CA LYS A 302 12.62 7.01 19.54
C LYS A 302 11.32 7.75 19.20
N GLU A 303 11.13 8.13 17.93
CA GLU A 303 9.88 8.74 17.48
C GLU A 303 8.65 7.83 17.70
N CYS A 304 8.83 6.50 17.58
CA CYS A 304 7.78 5.51 17.85
C CYS A 304 7.40 5.47 19.32
N ASP A 305 8.39 5.44 20.23
CA ASP A 305 8.15 5.42 21.67
C ASP A 305 7.43 6.70 22.14
N GLU A 306 7.79 7.86 21.57
CA GLU A 306 7.18 9.15 21.88
C GLU A 306 5.78 9.29 21.28
N TYR A 307 5.55 8.78 20.07
CA TYR A 307 4.25 8.90 19.39
C TYR A 307 3.18 8.00 20.00
N PHE A 308 3.52 6.75 20.30
CA PHE A 308 2.56 5.76 20.82
C PHE A 308 2.52 5.73 22.34
N TYR A 309 2.34 6.90 22.96
CA TYR A 309 2.31 7.07 24.41
C TYR A 309 0.93 7.50 24.91
N ASN A 310 0.42 6.82 25.94
CA ASN A 310 -0.83 7.19 26.60
C ASN A 310 -0.52 8.13 27.77
N ASP A 311 -0.53 9.45 27.52
CA ASP A 311 -0.15 10.47 28.53
C ASP A 311 -0.89 10.30 29.87
N HIS A 312 -2.20 10.06 29.81
CA HIS A 312 -3.06 9.92 30.98
C HIS A 312 -2.87 8.59 31.76
N ARG A 313 -2.14 7.64 31.19
CA ARG A 313 -1.72 6.37 31.84
C ARG A 313 -0.23 6.34 32.15
N SER A 314 0.53 7.29 31.59
CA SER A 314 1.99 7.36 31.65
C SER A 314 2.67 6.06 31.21
N GLU A 315 2.19 5.46 30.11
CA GLU A 315 2.73 4.23 29.54
C GLU A 315 2.64 4.25 28.00
N GLY A 316 3.59 3.59 27.34
CA GLY A 316 3.51 3.26 25.92
C GLY A 316 2.33 2.32 25.61
N ARG A 317 1.82 2.42 24.38
CA ARG A 317 0.81 1.49 23.85
C ARG A 317 1.36 0.07 23.76
N GLY A 318 2.64 -0.06 23.44
CA GLY A 318 3.37 -1.31 23.21
C GLY A 318 4.87 -1.14 23.42
N ILE A 319 5.68 -2.02 22.83
CA ILE A 319 7.15 -1.98 22.91
C ILE A 319 7.83 -1.17 21.78
N GLY A 320 7.04 -0.34 21.10
CA GLY A 320 7.49 0.49 19.98
C GLY A 320 7.79 -0.30 18.71
N GLY A 321 8.71 0.24 17.91
CA GLY A 321 9.05 -0.24 16.58
C GLY A 321 9.65 0.91 15.77
N LEU A 322 9.06 1.24 14.63
CA LEU A 322 9.41 2.44 13.86
C LEU A 322 8.19 3.34 13.73
N PHE A 323 8.41 4.65 13.85
CA PHE A 323 7.48 5.68 13.40
C PHE A 323 8.27 6.76 12.67
N PHE A 324 7.76 7.19 11.53
CA PHE A 324 8.30 8.30 10.76
C PHE A 324 7.17 9.05 10.04
N ASP A 325 7.33 10.35 9.92
CA ASP A 325 6.40 11.21 9.18
C ASP A 325 7.16 12.36 8.53
N TYR A 326 6.57 12.95 7.50
CA TYR A 326 7.15 14.09 6.76
C TYR A 326 8.58 13.84 6.24
N LEU A 327 8.86 12.62 5.77
CA LEU A 327 10.12 12.30 5.08
C LEU A 327 10.10 12.95 3.68
N ARG A 328 10.56 14.20 3.64
CA ARG A 328 10.61 15.06 2.44
C ARG A 328 11.96 14.94 1.72
N PRO A 329 12.00 15.13 0.39
CA PRO A 329 13.25 15.26 -0.33
C PRO A 329 14.07 16.46 0.16
N THR A 330 15.39 16.33 0.06
CA THR A 330 16.40 17.34 0.38
C THR A 330 17.50 17.29 -0.68
N ASP A 331 18.42 18.25 -0.67
CA ASP A 331 19.57 18.26 -1.59
C ASP A 331 20.40 16.95 -1.56
N ASN A 332 20.40 16.25 -0.41
CA ASN A 332 21.19 15.04 -0.20
C ASN A 332 20.37 13.74 -0.22
N ARG A 333 19.04 13.83 -0.38
CA ARG A 333 18.16 12.66 -0.35
C ARG A 333 16.89 12.92 -1.14
N LEU A 334 16.71 12.20 -2.23
CA LEU A 334 15.60 12.36 -3.16
C LEU A 334 14.33 11.66 -2.67
N ALA A 335 13.20 11.95 -3.33
CA ALA A 335 11.93 11.28 -3.04
C ALA A 335 12.01 9.77 -3.33
N GLU A 336 12.78 9.38 -4.35
CA GLU A 336 13.08 7.99 -4.68
C GLU A 336 13.84 7.26 -3.57
N ASP A 337 14.76 7.93 -2.88
CA ASP A 337 15.48 7.32 -1.74
C ASP A 337 14.53 7.05 -0.57
N TRP A 338 13.56 7.94 -0.35
CA TRP A 338 12.50 7.73 0.65
C TRP A 338 11.49 6.67 0.22
N TYR A 339 11.21 6.56 -1.07
CA TYR A 339 10.43 5.47 -1.62
C TYR A 339 11.12 4.14 -1.31
N HIS A 340 12.40 3.98 -1.66
CA HIS A 340 13.14 2.74 -1.40
C HIS A 340 13.17 2.39 0.08
N PHE A 341 13.48 3.36 0.95
CA PHE A 341 13.44 3.18 2.40
C PHE A 341 12.06 2.70 2.88
N THR A 342 10.99 3.40 2.49
CA THR A 342 9.64 3.07 2.93
C THR A 342 9.21 1.69 2.43
N THR A 343 9.55 1.34 1.20
CA THR A 343 9.22 0.02 0.65
C THR A 343 10.02 -1.11 1.30
N ASP A 344 11.28 -0.89 1.67
CA ASP A 344 12.08 -1.91 2.36
C ASP A 344 11.59 -2.15 3.78
N VAL A 345 11.21 -1.09 4.51
CA VAL A 345 10.56 -1.24 5.82
C VAL A 345 9.21 -1.96 5.68
N GLY A 346 8.41 -1.63 4.66
CA GLY A 346 7.15 -2.32 4.40
C GLY A 346 7.33 -3.80 4.04
N ASN A 347 8.36 -4.13 3.26
CA ASN A 347 8.70 -5.51 2.91
C ASN A 347 9.17 -6.32 4.13
N ALA A 348 9.81 -5.67 5.10
CA ALA A 348 10.27 -6.29 6.33
C ALA A 348 9.15 -6.65 7.31
N PHE A 349 7.91 -6.17 7.11
CA PHE A 349 6.79 -6.42 8.02
C PHE A 349 6.50 -7.91 8.24
N LEU A 350 6.44 -8.71 7.17
CA LEU A 350 6.16 -10.15 7.32
C LEU A 350 7.32 -10.86 8.03
N GLU A 351 8.57 -10.51 7.69
CA GLU A 351 9.76 -11.06 8.36
C GLU A 351 9.80 -10.70 9.85
N SER A 352 9.31 -9.52 10.24
CA SER A 352 9.31 -9.09 11.64
C SER A 352 8.18 -9.70 12.46
N TYR A 353 6.99 -9.94 11.88
CA TYR A 353 5.81 -10.38 12.63
C TYR A 353 5.49 -11.87 12.52
N VAL A 354 5.60 -12.47 11.32
CA VAL A 354 5.17 -13.85 11.07
C VAL A 354 5.89 -14.88 11.97
N PRO A 355 7.21 -14.81 12.17
CA PRO A 355 7.90 -15.76 13.05
C PRO A 355 7.40 -15.72 14.51
N ILE A 356 6.92 -14.56 14.97
CA ILE A 356 6.33 -14.41 16.30
C ILE A 356 4.99 -15.15 16.35
N VAL A 357 4.13 -14.96 15.34
CA VAL A 357 2.85 -15.68 15.25
C VAL A 357 3.07 -17.20 15.24
N GLU A 358 4.04 -17.69 14.45
CA GLU A 358 4.37 -19.11 14.36
C GLU A 358 4.79 -19.71 15.70
N ARG A 359 5.61 -19.00 16.48
CA ARG A 359 6.05 -19.47 17.79
C ARG A 359 4.91 -19.50 18.81
N ARG A 360 4.04 -18.49 18.79
CA ARG A 360 3.14 -18.21 19.93
C ARG A 360 1.70 -18.66 19.74
N LYS A 361 1.21 -18.83 18.50
CA LYS A 361 -0.23 -19.05 18.23
C LYS A 361 -0.81 -20.31 18.91
N ASP A 362 0.02 -21.34 19.11
CA ASP A 362 -0.40 -22.64 19.68
C ASP A 362 -0.10 -22.76 21.19
N GLU A 363 0.49 -21.73 21.80
CA GLU A 363 0.74 -21.72 23.25
C GLU A 363 -0.59 -21.64 24.03
N SER A 364 -0.73 -22.49 25.04
CA SER A 364 -1.89 -22.50 25.92
C SER A 364 -1.91 -21.28 26.82
N TYR A 365 -3.10 -20.72 27.04
CA TYR A 365 -3.31 -19.59 27.93
C TYR A 365 -4.51 -19.83 28.86
N SER A 366 -4.50 -19.16 30.00
CA SER A 366 -5.56 -19.18 31.00
C SER A 366 -6.57 -18.05 30.81
N ASP A 367 -7.74 -18.19 31.45
CA ASP A 367 -8.76 -17.13 31.48
C ASP A 367 -8.22 -15.82 32.07
N ARG A 368 -7.28 -15.90 33.04
CA ARG A 368 -6.59 -14.71 33.59
C ARG A 368 -5.76 -13.99 32.54
N GLN A 369 -5.08 -14.73 31.66
CA GLN A 369 -4.27 -14.14 30.60
C GLN A 369 -5.16 -13.51 29.50
N GLN A 370 -6.28 -14.16 29.18
CA GLN A 370 -7.29 -13.58 28.30
C GLN A 370 -7.91 -12.31 28.89
N TYR A 371 -8.17 -12.30 30.21
CA TYR A 371 -8.66 -11.13 30.92
C TYR A 371 -7.70 -9.95 30.81
N PHE A 372 -6.42 -10.19 31.07
CA PHE A 372 -5.40 -9.14 30.96
C PHE A 372 -5.27 -8.61 29.52
N GLN A 373 -5.38 -9.48 28.52
CA GLN A 373 -5.46 -9.06 27.11
C GLN A 373 -6.63 -8.10 26.87
N GLU A 374 -7.83 -8.39 27.38
CA GLU A 374 -9.00 -7.49 27.24
C GLU A 374 -8.74 -6.12 27.89
N ILE A 375 -8.06 -6.07 29.06
CA ILE A 375 -7.65 -4.82 29.73
C ILE A 375 -6.65 -4.05 28.88
N ARG A 376 -5.61 -4.71 28.36
CA ARG A 376 -4.59 -4.07 27.50
C ARG A 376 -5.16 -3.61 26.16
N ARG A 377 -6.11 -4.35 25.58
CA ARG A 377 -6.86 -3.89 24.40
C ARG A 377 -7.70 -2.65 24.70
N GLY A 378 -8.18 -2.48 25.93
CA GLY A 378 -8.78 -1.22 26.39
C GLY A 378 -7.80 -0.04 26.27
N ARG A 379 -6.52 -0.22 26.63
CA ARG A 379 -5.47 0.80 26.43
C ARG A 379 -5.18 1.11 24.97
N TYR A 380 -5.30 0.11 24.09
CA TYR A 380 -5.21 0.30 22.66
C TYR A 380 -6.33 1.20 22.12
N VAL A 381 -7.57 0.98 22.60
CA VAL A 381 -8.73 1.84 22.29
C VAL A 381 -8.57 3.25 22.85
N GLU A 382 -8.11 3.40 24.09
CA GLU A 382 -7.81 4.70 24.70
C GLU A 382 -6.88 5.51 23.79
N PHE A 383 -5.77 4.91 23.34
CA PHE A 383 -4.84 5.59 22.43
C PHE A 383 -5.50 6.00 21.12
N ASN A 384 -6.16 5.07 20.42
CA ASN A 384 -6.72 5.34 19.10
C ASN A 384 -7.82 6.41 19.12
N LEU A 385 -8.61 6.50 20.20
CA LEU A 385 -9.72 7.44 20.30
C LEU A 385 -9.34 8.80 20.92
N ILE A 386 -8.24 8.87 21.67
CA ILE A 386 -7.83 10.10 22.40
C ILE A 386 -6.62 10.77 21.74
N HIS A 387 -5.66 9.97 21.27
CA HIS A 387 -4.32 10.46 20.89
C HIS A 387 -4.01 10.29 19.41
N ASP A 388 -4.50 9.23 18.77
CA ASP A 388 -4.13 8.94 17.39
C ASP A 388 -4.65 10.02 16.41
N ARG A 389 -3.70 10.77 15.85
CA ARG A 389 -3.98 11.86 14.92
C ARG A 389 -4.70 11.34 13.67
N GLY A 390 -4.34 10.15 13.19
CA GLY A 390 -4.93 9.54 12.00
C GLY A 390 -6.42 9.23 12.19
N THR A 391 -6.75 8.52 13.27
CA THR A 391 -8.12 8.17 13.64
C THR A 391 -8.98 9.41 13.90
N LEU A 392 -8.51 10.34 14.73
CA LEU A 392 -9.24 11.57 15.03
C LEU A 392 -9.49 12.43 13.79
N PHE A 393 -8.49 12.54 12.90
CA PHE A 393 -8.66 13.28 11.65
C PHE A 393 -9.67 12.59 10.74
N GLY A 394 -9.57 11.26 10.58
CA GLY A 394 -10.48 10.47 9.76
C GLY A 394 -11.93 10.52 10.22
N LEU A 395 -12.18 10.56 11.55
CA LEU A 395 -13.53 10.66 12.12
C LEU A 395 -14.11 12.08 12.09
N LYS A 396 -13.26 13.11 12.16
CA LYS A 396 -13.68 14.51 12.06
C LYS A 396 -13.87 14.97 10.61
N THR A 397 -13.29 14.26 9.67
CA THR A 397 -13.51 14.43 8.24
C THR A 397 -14.51 13.37 7.76
N ASP A 398 -15.09 13.53 6.58
CA ASP A 398 -16.05 12.56 6.02
C ASP A 398 -15.32 11.29 5.50
N GLY A 399 -14.40 10.77 6.31
CA GLY A 399 -13.67 9.53 6.07
C GLY A 399 -14.56 8.32 6.32
N ARG A 400 -14.26 7.20 5.66
CA ARG A 400 -15.04 5.97 5.79
C ARG A 400 -14.89 5.39 7.20
N THR A 401 -15.89 5.61 8.05
CA THR A 401 -15.88 5.24 9.48
C THR A 401 -15.51 3.77 9.72
N GLU A 402 -16.11 2.85 8.96
CA GLU A 402 -15.85 1.40 9.10
C GLU A 402 -14.39 1.03 8.79
N SER A 403 -13.75 1.72 7.84
CA SER A 403 -12.33 1.49 7.52
C SER A 403 -11.40 2.05 8.59
N ILE A 404 -11.80 3.12 9.28
CA ILE A 404 -11.04 3.76 10.36
C ILE A 404 -11.14 2.93 11.65
N LEU A 405 -12.35 2.54 12.03
CA LEU A 405 -12.64 1.78 13.25
C LEU A 405 -12.31 0.28 13.13
N MET A 406 -11.88 -0.17 11.94
CA MET A 406 -11.28 -1.50 11.75
C MET A 406 -10.14 -1.76 12.76
N SER A 407 -9.38 -0.71 13.10
CA SER A 407 -8.28 -0.73 14.07
C SER A 407 -8.69 -1.06 15.51
N LEU A 408 -9.98 -1.02 15.85
CA LEU A 408 -10.43 -1.31 17.21
C LEU A 408 -10.62 -2.82 17.42
N PRO A 409 -10.11 -3.38 18.54
CA PRO A 409 -10.30 -4.79 18.87
C PRO A 409 -11.78 -5.14 19.10
N PRO A 410 -12.18 -6.40 18.87
CA PRO A 410 -13.57 -6.83 18.98
C PRO A 410 -14.06 -6.93 20.43
N LYS A 411 -13.12 -7.09 21.37
CA LYS A 411 -13.41 -7.27 22.79
C LYS A 411 -12.37 -6.57 23.65
N VAL A 412 -12.84 -5.79 24.61
CA VAL A 412 -12.09 -4.89 25.48
C VAL A 412 -12.70 -4.84 26.87
N ARG A 413 -11.90 -4.46 27.86
CA ARG A 413 -12.34 -4.32 29.24
C ARG A 413 -11.75 -3.08 29.89
N TRP A 414 -12.53 -2.47 30.77
CA TRP A 414 -12.08 -1.45 31.72
C TRP A 414 -12.67 -1.79 33.07
N ASP A 415 -11.81 -2.11 34.03
CA ASP A 415 -12.22 -2.19 35.43
C ASP A 415 -11.75 -0.93 36.15
N TYR A 416 -12.57 -0.50 37.11
CA TYR A 416 -12.20 0.57 38.01
C TYR A 416 -11.04 0.09 38.89
N ASP A 417 -9.96 0.87 38.90
CA ASP A 417 -8.79 0.65 39.75
C ASP A 417 -8.18 -0.76 39.63
N PHE A 418 -8.04 -1.25 38.39
CA PHE A 418 -7.42 -2.55 38.12
C PHE A 418 -5.97 -2.59 38.62
N GLU A 419 -5.70 -3.43 39.61
CA GLU A 419 -4.36 -3.67 40.15
C GLU A 419 -3.69 -4.88 39.48
N ILE A 420 -2.39 -4.74 39.22
CA ILE A 420 -1.55 -5.82 38.69
C ILE A 420 -0.78 -6.42 39.86
N GLU A 421 -0.77 -7.75 39.94
CA GLU A 421 0.03 -8.47 40.93
C GLU A 421 1.51 -8.14 40.78
N GLU A 422 2.16 -7.73 41.87
CA GLU A 422 3.60 -7.47 41.91
C GLU A 422 4.40 -8.71 41.48
N ASP A 423 5.58 -8.51 40.91
CA ASP A 423 6.47 -9.58 40.40
C ASP A 423 5.86 -10.53 39.35
N SER A 424 4.70 -10.18 38.78
CA SER A 424 4.06 -10.93 37.70
C SER A 424 4.64 -10.60 36.31
N ARG A 425 4.35 -11.44 35.31
CA ARG A 425 4.71 -11.15 33.91
C ARG A 425 4.01 -9.89 33.40
N GLU A 426 2.80 -9.64 33.88
CA GLU A 426 2.01 -8.44 33.60
C GLU A 426 2.71 -7.20 34.14
N ALA A 427 3.22 -7.24 35.38
CA ALA A 427 3.98 -6.13 35.97
C ALA A 427 5.26 -5.83 35.17
N CYS A 428 6.01 -6.88 34.78
CA CYS A 428 7.19 -6.75 33.94
C CYS A 428 6.87 -6.08 32.59
N LEU A 429 5.77 -6.46 31.94
CA LEU A 429 5.33 -5.83 30.70
C LEU A 429 5.02 -4.33 30.89
N ILE A 430 4.26 -3.98 31.93
CA ILE A 430 3.88 -2.58 32.18
C ILE A 430 5.11 -1.74 32.48
N GLU A 431 6.09 -2.28 33.20
CA GLU A 431 7.35 -1.59 33.44
C GLU A 431 8.07 -1.25 32.12
N ARG A 432 8.09 -2.18 31.16
CA ARG A 432 8.64 -1.91 29.81
C ARG A 432 7.85 -0.88 29.03
N PHE A 433 6.53 -0.78 29.22
CA PHE A 433 5.72 0.26 28.59
C PHE A 433 5.94 1.63 29.23
N LYS A 434 6.17 1.69 30.54
CA LYS A 434 6.50 2.94 31.24
C LYS A 434 7.90 3.44 30.91
N ASN A 435 8.85 2.51 30.77
CA ASN A 435 10.26 2.78 30.56
C ASN A 435 10.77 2.05 29.31
N PRO A 436 10.58 2.61 28.10
CA PRO A 436 11.08 2.03 26.86
C PRO A 436 12.60 1.86 26.87
N ILE A 437 13.08 0.74 26.31
CA ILE A 437 14.51 0.37 26.28
C ILE A 437 15.02 0.22 24.84
N ASP A 438 16.33 0.22 24.64
CA ASP A 438 16.92 -0.20 23.37
C ASP A 438 16.96 -1.74 23.28
N TRP A 439 16.03 -2.31 22.50
CA TRP A 439 15.93 -3.75 22.31
C TRP A 439 17.15 -4.39 21.63
N ILE A 440 17.95 -3.62 20.90
CA ILE A 440 19.12 -4.13 20.20
C ILE A 440 20.32 -4.21 21.15
N GLU A 441 20.50 -3.20 22.01
CA GLU A 441 21.48 -3.24 23.09
C GLU A 441 21.11 -4.33 24.09
N TYR A 442 19.86 -4.33 24.57
CA TYR A 442 19.34 -5.35 25.47
C TYR A 442 19.52 -6.76 24.92
N GLY A 443 19.19 -7.00 23.65
CA GLY A 443 19.37 -8.30 23.01
C GLY A 443 20.83 -8.77 22.98
N LYS A 444 21.81 -7.87 22.93
CA LYS A 444 23.24 -8.22 23.01
C LYS A 444 23.66 -8.52 24.44
N GLU A 445 23.20 -7.73 25.41
CA GLU A 445 23.51 -7.90 26.82
C GLU A 445 22.99 -9.23 27.37
N GLU A 446 21.78 -9.61 26.97
CA GLU A 446 21.14 -10.87 27.36
C GLU A 446 21.55 -12.07 26.50
N GLY A 447 22.45 -11.88 25.52
CA GLY A 447 22.94 -12.94 24.65
C GLY A 447 21.90 -13.52 23.69
N ILE A 448 20.79 -12.81 23.45
CA ILE A 448 19.77 -13.17 22.45
C ILE A 448 20.32 -12.92 21.03
N LEU A 449 21.07 -11.84 20.87
CA LEU A 449 21.79 -11.52 19.64
C LEU A 449 23.25 -11.93 19.79
N ASN A 450 23.78 -12.60 18.75
CA ASN A 450 25.22 -12.82 18.66
C ASN A 450 25.92 -11.48 18.39
N ASN A 451 27.05 -11.25 19.06
CA ASN A 451 27.88 -10.04 18.93
C ASN A 451 28.42 -9.81 17.52
#